data_AF-A0A821ZB33-F1
#
_entry.id   AF-A0A821ZB33-F1
#
_cell.length_a   1.000
_cell.length_b   1.000
_cell.length_c   1.000
_cell.angle_alpha   90.00
_cell.angle_beta   90.00
_cell.angle_gamma   90.00
#
_symmetry.space_group_name_H-M   'P 1'
#
loop_
_entity.id
_entity.type
_entity.pdbx_description
1 polymer ?
#
loop_
_entity_poly.entity_id
_entity_poly.type
_entity_poly.pdbx_seq_one_letter_code
_entity_poly.pdbx_strand_id
1 'polypeptide(L)'
;MLSSISRLNEISHDQSSLSADATMSIIRMTLCSDHDNDLKQLYDHHMKNEYDREETNLLSLGDVTYRMGKFDLAEKYYRRWLSELPSNDPSLCVLYERLGMVADAKG
;
A
#
# COMPACT_ATOMS: atom_id res chain seq x y z
N MET A 1 18.47 9.68 -4.38
CA MET A 1 18.38 8.23 -4.66
C MET A 1 17.06 7.99 -5.37
N LEU A 2 17.05 7.30 -6.51
CA LEU A 2 15.80 6.86 -7.14
C LEU A 2 15.29 5.66 -6.34
N SER A 3 14.15 5.80 -5.68
CA SER A 3 13.46 4.71 -4.99
C SER A 3 12.91 3.74 -6.04
N SER A 4 13.46 2.54 -6.07
CA SER A 4 12.98 1.48 -6.96
C SER A 4 11.81 0.74 -6.32
N ILE A 5 10.64 0.78 -6.95
CA ILE A 5 9.45 0.05 -6.50
C ILE A 5 9.51 -1.37 -7.06
N SER A 6 9.35 -2.37 -6.19
CA SER A 6 9.33 -3.77 -6.59
C SER A 6 8.02 -4.43 -6.13
N ARG A 7 7.42 -5.22 -7.02
CA ARG A 7 6.26 -6.06 -6.69
C ARG A 7 6.77 -7.39 -6.12
N LEU A 8 6.34 -7.72 -4.90
CA LEU A 8 6.55 -9.05 -4.33
C LEU A 8 5.69 -10.07 -5.08
N ASN A 9 6.34 -11.09 -5.65
CA ASN A 9 5.64 -12.15 -6.36
C ASN A 9 5.46 -13.39 -5.49
N GLU A 10 6.53 -13.82 -4.81
CA GLU A 10 6.54 -15.10 -4.10
C GLU A 10 7.60 -15.08 -2.99
N ILE A 11 7.29 -15.75 -1.88
CA ILE A 11 8.25 -16.11 -0.83
C ILE A 11 8.27 -17.64 -0.76
N SER A 12 9.43 -18.24 -1.03
CA SER A 12 9.63 -19.68 -0.92
C SER A 12 10.71 -19.99 0.11
N HIS A 13 10.49 -21.03 0.92
CA HIS A 13 11.47 -21.51 1.90
C HIS A 13 12.13 -22.78 1.35
N ASP A 14 13.44 -22.75 1.20
CA ASP A 14 14.22 -23.91 0.81
C ASP A 14 14.74 -24.63 2.06
N GLN A 15 14.40 -25.92 2.16
CA GLN A 15 14.89 -26.86 3.18
C GLN A 15 15.98 -27.78 2.61
N SER A 16 16.75 -27.29 1.65
CA SER A 16 17.93 -27.97 1.12
C SER A 16 18.99 -28.13 2.21
N SER A 17 18.97 -29.32 2.80
CA SER A 17 19.88 -29.84 3.82
C SER A 17 21.36 -29.80 3.38
N LEU A 18 22.17 -28.96 4.03
CA LEU A 18 23.58 -29.26 4.29
C LEU A 18 24.07 -28.82 5.69
N SER A 19 23.24 -28.11 6.46
CA SER A 19 23.41 -27.91 7.90
C SER A 19 22.03 -27.83 8.56
N ALA A 20 21.88 -28.44 9.73
CA ALA A 20 20.59 -28.64 10.41
C ALA A 20 19.87 -27.36 10.89
N ASP A 21 20.35 -26.18 10.51
CA ASP A 21 19.94 -24.89 11.08
C ASP A 21 19.85 -23.74 10.07
N ALA A 22 20.07 -24.00 8.77
CA ALA A 22 20.03 -22.97 7.73
C ALA A 22 18.74 -23.07 6.90
N THR A 23 17.69 -22.36 7.32
CA THR A 23 16.51 -22.13 6.47
C THR A 23 16.79 -21.00 5.49
N MET A 24 16.87 -21.30 4.19
CA MET A 24 17.05 -20.26 3.16
C MET A 24 15.67 -19.78 2.69
N SER A 25 15.42 -18.48 2.78
CA SER A 25 14.21 -17.86 2.22
C SER A 25 14.56 -17.16 0.92
N ILE A 26 13.87 -17.53 -0.16
CA ILE A 26 14.01 -16.93 -1.49
C ILE A 26 12.81 -16.01 -1.69
N ILE A 27 13.09 -14.73 -1.89
CA ILE A 27 12.09 -13.70 -2.18
C ILE A 27 12.18 -13.36 -3.67
N ARG A 28 11.14 -13.70 -4.44
CA ARG A 28 11.05 -13.32 -5.85
C ARG A 28 10.29 -12.01 -5.97
N MET A 29 10.90 -11.03 -6.62
CA MET A 29 10.31 -9.72 -6.87
C MET A 29 10.49 -9.31 -8.33
N THR A 30 9.53 -8.55 -8.86
CA THR A 30 9.65 -7.89 -10.17
C THR A 30 9.87 -6.40 -9.96
N LEU A 31 10.92 -5.85 -10.58
CA LEU A 31 11.14 -4.41 -10.62
C LEU A 31 10.04 -3.77 -11.48
N CYS A 32 9.22 -2.90 -10.89
CA CYS A 32 8.25 -2.13 -11.66
C CYS A 32 9.03 -1.14 -12.53
N SER A 33 8.93 -1.30 -13.85
CA SER A 33 9.63 -0.41 -14.78
C SER A 33 9.01 0.98 -14.77
N ASP A 34 9.77 1.99 -15.21
CA ASP A 34 9.30 3.38 -15.34
C ASP A 34 8.04 3.57 -16.22
N HIS A 35 7.57 2.52 -16.89
CA HIS A 35 6.34 2.52 -17.68
C HIS A 35 5.07 2.19 -16.87
N ASP A 36 5.18 1.80 -15.60
CA ASP A 36 4.08 1.80 -14.62
C ASP A 36 3.80 3.24 -14.15
N ASN A 37 3.52 4.10 -15.14
CA ASN A 37 3.50 5.55 -15.02
C ASN A 37 2.49 6.02 -13.95
N ASP A 38 1.39 5.30 -13.78
CA ASP A 38 0.35 5.63 -12.80
C ASP A 38 0.87 5.51 -11.35
N LEU A 39 1.62 4.46 -11.03
CA LEU A 39 2.16 4.26 -9.69
C LEU A 39 3.32 5.20 -9.40
N LYS A 40 4.21 5.40 -10.38
CA LYS A 40 5.36 6.28 -10.23
C LYS A 40 4.94 7.74 -10.14
N GLN A 41 4.04 8.21 -11.02
CA GLN A 41 3.53 9.59 -10.95
C GLN A 41 2.74 9.84 -9.67
N LEU A 42 1.94 8.88 -9.21
CA LEU A 42 1.17 9.05 -7.99
C LEU A 42 2.07 9.02 -6.75
N TYR A 43 3.10 8.17 -6.73
CA TYR A 43 4.13 8.17 -5.70
C TYR A 43 4.92 9.47 -5.72
N ASP A 44 5.42 9.92 -6.87
CA ASP A 44 6.16 11.18 -6.99
C ASP A 44 5.28 12.39 -6.62
N HIS A 45 3.98 12.35 -6.92
CA HIS A 45 3.05 13.43 -6.58
C HIS A 45 2.67 13.47 -5.10
N HIS A 46 2.49 12.30 -4.45
CA HIS A 46 2.12 12.23 -3.02
C HIS A 46 3.33 12.21 -2.08
N MET A 47 4.37 11.41 -2.35
CA MET A 47 5.52 11.29 -1.46
C MET A 47 6.51 12.45 -1.58
N LYS A 48 6.66 13.06 -2.76
CA LYS A 48 7.70 14.09 -2.95
C LYS A 48 7.25 15.51 -2.60
N ASN A 49 5.95 15.78 -2.64
CA ASN A 49 5.43 17.14 -2.47
C ASN A 49 4.81 17.40 -1.08
N GLU A 50 4.40 16.37 -0.32
CA GLU A 50 3.62 16.58 0.92
C GLU A 50 4.18 15.93 2.19
N TYR A 51 5.31 15.21 2.16
CA TYR A 51 5.71 14.42 3.35
C TYR A 51 7.22 14.38 3.63
N ASP A 52 7.68 15.35 4.43
CA ASP A 52 8.92 15.26 5.22
C ASP A 52 8.75 14.38 6.48
N ARG A 53 7.54 13.87 6.78
CA ARG A 53 7.28 12.96 7.91
C ARG A 53 6.04 12.11 7.71
N GLU A 54 6.20 10.84 7.38
CA GLU A 54 5.51 9.70 8.00
C GLU A 54 5.46 8.50 7.05
N GLU A 55 5.62 7.32 7.64
CA GLU A 55 5.59 6.04 6.98
C GLU A 55 4.33 5.87 6.12
N THR A 56 4.46 5.13 5.01
CA THR A 56 3.34 4.73 4.15
C THR A 56 2.21 4.14 5.00
N ASN A 57 1.17 4.92 5.32
CA ASN A 57 0.06 4.48 6.15
C ASN A 57 -1.11 3.96 5.29
N LEU A 58 -2.04 3.24 5.93
CA LEU A 58 -3.19 2.63 5.25
C LEU A 58 -4.11 3.65 4.56
N LEU A 59 -4.14 4.90 5.04
CA LEU A 59 -4.88 6.00 4.40
C LEU A 59 -4.30 6.32 3.02
N SER A 60 -2.99 6.52 2.93
CA SER A 60 -2.32 6.82 1.66
C SER A 60 -2.51 5.69 0.63
N LEU A 61 -2.48 4.42 1.07
CA LEU A 61 -2.78 3.28 0.19
C LEU A 61 -4.24 3.24 -0.29
N GLY A 62 -5.18 3.57 0.60
CA GLY A 62 -6.58 3.72 0.23
C GLY A 62 -6.77 4.82 -0.82
N ASP A 63 -6.17 5.99 -0.62
CA ASP A 63 -6.25 7.13 -1.54
C ASP A 63 -5.64 6.81 -2.92
N VAL A 64 -4.51 6.11 -2.94
CA VAL A 64 -3.88 5.63 -4.18
C VAL A 64 -4.83 4.72 -4.95
N THR A 65 -5.39 3.72 -4.26
CA THR A 65 -6.24 2.73 -4.92
C THR A 65 -7.60 3.29 -5.32
N TYR A 66 -8.12 4.28 -4.60
CA TYR A 66 -9.29 5.05 -4.99
C TYR A 66 -9.05 5.80 -6.31
N ARG A 67 -7.92 6.52 -6.42
CA ARG A 67 -7.55 7.25 -7.64
C ARG A 67 -7.30 6.34 -8.85
N MET A 68 -6.90 5.09 -8.61
CA MET A 68 -6.81 4.05 -9.65
C MET A 68 -8.18 3.47 -10.08
N GLY A 69 -9.30 3.93 -9.51
CA GLY A 69 -10.63 3.38 -9.75
C GLY A 69 -10.85 2.00 -9.10
N LYS A 70 -9.93 1.54 -8.26
CA LYS A 70 -10.00 0.24 -7.58
C LYS A 70 -10.77 0.39 -6.27
N PHE A 71 -12.05 0.74 -6.36
CA PHE A 71 -12.87 1.15 -5.22
C PHE A 71 -13.00 0.06 -4.14
N ASP A 72 -13.12 -1.20 -4.51
CA ASP A 72 -13.15 -2.32 -3.54
C ASP A 72 -11.85 -2.43 -2.75
N LEU A 73 -10.72 -2.18 -3.40
CA LEU A 73 -9.42 -2.23 -2.77
C LEU A 73 -9.19 -1.01 -1.87
N ALA A 74 -9.66 0.17 -2.29
CA ALA A 74 -9.67 1.37 -1.47
C ALA A 74 -10.50 1.17 -0.20
N GLU A 75 -11.72 0.65 -0.34
CA GLU A 75 -12.60 0.33 0.78
C GLU A 75 -11.92 -0.60 1.80
N LYS A 76 -11.21 -1.63 1.30
CA LYS A 76 -10.50 -2.59 2.15
C LYS A 76 -9.42 -1.90 2.99
N TYR A 77 -8.63 -1.00 2.41
CA TYR A 77 -7.59 -0.28 3.15
C TYR A 77 -8.19 0.68 4.17
N TYR A 78 -9.22 1.44 3.80
CA TYR A 78 -9.91 2.35 4.70
C TYR A 78 -10.54 1.62 5.89
N ARG A 79 -11.24 0.50 5.66
CA ARG A 79 -11.84 -0.29 6.74
C ARG A 79 -10.82 -0.93 7.66
N ARG A 80 -9.68 -1.36 7.12
CA ARG A 80 -8.58 -1.87 7.95
C ARG A 80 -8.05 -0.76 8.87
N TRP A 81 -7.78 0.41 8.33
CA TRP A 81 -7.34 1.53 9.15
C TRP A 81 -8.37 1.92 10.21
N LEU A 82 -9.65 1.89 9.86
CA LEU A 82 -10.75 2.15 10.80
C LEU A 82 -10.72 1.19 12.01
N SER A 83 -10.34 -0.07 11.79
CA SER A 83 -10.23 -1.07 12.87
C SER A 83 -9.01 -0.86 13.77
N GLU A 84 -8.01 -0.11 13.31
CA GLU A 84 -6.78 0.18 14.04
C GLU A 84 -6.85 1.52 14.80
N LEU A 85 -7.82 2.39 14.47
CA LEU A 85 -7.99 3.70 15.11
C LEU A 85 -8.80 3.64 16.42
N PRO A 86 -8.38 4.38 17.47
CA PRO A 86 -9.22 4.65 18.63
C PRO A 86 -10.54 5.32 18.23
N SER A 87 -11.61 5.07 18.97
CA SER A 87 -12.95 5.62 18.70
C SER A 87 -13.05 7.15 18.74
N ASN A 88 -12.07 7.83 19.34
CA ASN A 88 -11.99 9.30 19.43
C ASN A 88 -10.83 9.88 18.60
N ASP A 89 -10.27 9.10 17.67
CA ASP A 89 -9.17 9.58 16.84
C ASP A 89 -9.66 10.68 15.88
N PRO A 90 -8.99 11.85 15.82
CA PRO A 90 -9.36 12.94 14.90
C PRO A 90 -9.39 12.51 13.42
N SER A 91 -8.62 11.49 13.06
CA SER A 91 -8.49 10.98 11.69
C SER A 91 -9.74 10.24 11.20
N LEU A 92 -10.65 9.86 12.11
CA LEU A 92 -11.91 9.21 11.77
C LEU A 92 -12.77 10.06 10.84
N CYS A 93 -12.74 11.39 10.98
CA CYS A 93 -13.52 12.30 10.12
C CYS A 93 -13.12 12.13 8.66
N VAL A 94 -11.81 12.18 8.38
CA VAL A 94 -11.26 12.00 7.03
C VAL A 94 -11.56 10.59 6.52
N LEU A 95 -11.47 9.58 7.38
CA LEU A 95 -11.72 8.21 7.00
C LEU A 95 -13.17 7.95 6.59
N TYR A 96 -14.13 8.52 7.32
CA TYR A 96 -15.54 8.41 6.96
C TYR A 96 -15.87 9.17 5.67
N GLU A 97 -15.26 10.33 5.44
CA GLU A 97 -15.36 11.05 4.16
C GLU A 97 -14.92 10.17 2.99
N ARG A 98 -13.73 9.55 3.11
CA ARG A 98 -13.18 8.66 2.06
C ARG A 98 -14.05 7.43 1.82
N LEU A 99 -14.59 6.81 2.87
CA LEU A 99 -15.54 5.70 2.73
C LEU A 99 -16.84 6.13 2.05
N GLY A 100 -17.33 7.35 2.32
CA GLY A 100 -18.47 7.94 1.63
C GLY A 100 -18.20 8.14 0.13
N MET A 101 -17.04 8.67 -0.22
CA MET A 101 -16.61 8.83 -1.62
C MET A 101 -16.52 7.49 -2.36
N VAL A 102 -16.07 6.43 -1.68
CA VAL A 102 -16.05 5.07 -2.25
C VAL A 102 -17.47 4.54 -2.47
N ALA A 103 -18.37 4.74 -1.50
CA ALA A 103 -19.75 4.31 -1.63
C ALA A 103 -20.47 5.01 -2.78
N ASP A 104 -20.27 6.33 -2.93
CA ASP A 104 -20.80 7.12 -4.05
C ASP A 104 -20.24 6.64 -5.39
N ALA A 105 -18.93 6.36 -5.48
CA ALA A 105 -18.31 5.87 -6.70
C ALA A 105 -18.72 4.43 -7.10
N LYS A 106 -19.27 3.64 -6.16
CA LYS A 106 -19.75 2.27 -6.39
C LYS A 106 -21.26 2.19 -6.65
N GLY A 107 -22.02 3.23 -6.30
CA GLY A 107 -23.46 3.35 -6.50
C GLY A 107 -23.82 3.78 -7.92
#